data_AF-A0A529M425-F1
#
_entry.id   AF-A0A529M425-F1
#
_cell.length_a   1.000
_cell.length_b   1.000
_cell.length_c   1.000
_cell.angle_alpha   90.00
_cell.angle_beta   90.00
_cell.angle_gamma   90.00
#
_symmetry.space_group_name_H-M   'P 1'
#
loop_
_entity.id
_entity.type
_entity.pdbx_description
1 polymer ?
#
loop_
_entity_poly.entity_id
_entity_poly.type
_entity_poly.pdbx_seq_one_letter_code
_entity_poly.pdbx_strand_id
1 'polypeptide(L)' 'MLDDPNHAGNGLPGLRGTDHIGFTVPDLDEAVYFFVEIIGCEPFYELGAFQSDGDWMQTHLNVHP' A
#
# COMPACT_ATOMS: atom_id res chain seq x y z
N MET A 1 17.97 -5.12 34.64
CA MET A 1 16.81 -5.57 33.87
C MET A 1 17.38 -6.52 32.84
N LEU A 2 17.37 -7.81 33.16
CA LEU A 2 17.98 -8.86 32.35
C LEU A 2 16.94 -9.29 31.31
N ASP A 3 17.34 -9.38 30.06
CA ASP A 3 16.50 -9.88 28.98
C ASP A 3 16.13 -11.34 29.26
N ASP A 4 14.83 -11.62 29.36
CA ASP A 4 14.28 -12.96 29.57
C ASP A 4 14.42 -13.76 28.25
N PRO A 5 15.15 -14.89 28.22
CA PRO A 5 15.46 -15.61 26.97
C PRO A 5 14.25 -16.32 26.33
N ASN A 6 13.06 -16.21 26.93
CA ASN A 6 11.87 -16.94 26.53
C ASN A 6 10.66 -16.05 26.18
N HIS A 7 10.89 -14.77 25.88
CA HIS A 7 9.88 -13.90 25.29
C HIS A 7 9.98 -13.92 23.76
N ALA A 8 9.80 -15.11 23.16
CA ALA A 8 9.47 -15.17 21.74
C ALA A 8 8.05 -14.62 21.58
N GLY A 9 7.93 -13.28 21.53
CA GLY A 9 6.67 -12.64 21.14
C GLY A 9 6.20 -13.26 19.83
N ASN A 10 4.90 -13.52 19.71
CA ASN A 10 4.29 -14.22 18.58
C ASN A 10 4.39 -13.43 17.25
N GLY A 11 5.60 -13.17 16.74
CA GLY A 11 5.87 -12.33 15.59
C GLY A 11 7.29 -12.51 15.04
N LEU A 12 7.51 -12.05 13.80
CA LEU A 12 8.81 -12.09 13.15
C LEU A 12 9.79 -11.12 13.84
N PRO A 13 11.01 -11.56 14.24
CA PRO A 13 12.01 -10.68 14.82
C PRO A 13 12.29 -9.48 13.92
N GLY A 14 12.16 -8.26 14.46
CA GLY A 14 12.40 -7.01 13.74
C GLY A 14 11.20 -6.43 12.99
N LEU A 15 10.09 -7.18 12.84
CA LEU A 15 8.86 -6.66 12.24
C LEU A 15 8.22 -5.61 13.17
N ARG A 16 7.99 -4.40 12.64
CA ARG A 16 7.37 -3.29 13.40
C ARG A 16 5.92 -3.04 13.04
N GLY A 17 5.46 -3.54 11.89
CA GLY A 17 4.11 -3.36 11.39
C GLY A 17 4.10 -3.20 9.88
N THR A 18 2.93 -2.86 9.34
CA THR A 18 2.74 -2.50 7.94
C THR A 18 3.28 -1.11 7.68
N ASP A 19 4.15 -0.99 6.68
CA ASP A 19 4.71 0.30 6.25
C ASP A 19 3.87 0.92 5.12
N HIS A 20 3.41 0.10 4.17
CA HIS A 20 2.71 0.55 2.96
C HIS A 20 1.65 -0.45 2.52
N ILE A 21 0.52 0.07 2.00
CA ILE A 21 -0.51 -0.70 1.30
C ILE A 21 -0.78 -0.02 -0.05
N GLY A 22 -0.67 -0.79 -1.13
CA GLY A 22 -1.02 -0.33 -2.47
C GLY A 22 -2.41 -0.84 -2.87
N PHE A 23 -3.19 0.03 -3.51
CA PHE A 23 -4.51 -0.32 -4.05
C PHE A 23 -4.52 -0.15 -5.57
N THR A 24 -5.05 -1.14 -6.28
CA THR A 24 -5.47 -0.98 -7.67
C THR A 24 -6.92 -0.50 -7.66
N VAL A 25 -7.17 0.68 -8.24
CA VAL A 25 -8.49 1.32 -8.26
C VAL A 25 -8.92 1.61 -9.70
N PRO A 26 -10.23 1.60 -9.99
CA PRO A 26 -10.74 1.91 -11.33
C PRO A 26 -10.62 3.40 -11.68
N ASP A 27 -10.68 4.28 -10.68
CA ASP A 27 -10.56 5.73 -10.81
C ASP A 27 -9.74 6.27 -9.64
N LEU A 28 -8.70 7.06 -9.96
CA LEU A 28 -7.77 7.59 -8.96
C LEU A 28 -8.40 8.77 -8.19
N ASP A 29 -9.17 9.61 -8.87
CA ASP A 29 -9.78 10.81 -8.25
C ASP A 29 -10.85 10.39 -7.23
N GLU A 30 -11.66 9.38 -7.54
CA GLU A 30 -12.62 8.80 -6.59
C GLU A 30 -11.92 8.19 -5.38
N ALA A 31 -10.80 7.49 -5.59
CA ALA A 31 -10.04 6.89 -4.51
C ALA A 31 -9.42 7.95 -3.58
N VAL A 32 -8.83 9.00 -4.18
CA VAL A 32 -8.29 10.14 -3.42
C VAL A 32 -9.39 10.82 -2.62
N TYR A 33 -10.55 11.10 -3.22
CA TYR A 33 -11.70 11.66 -2.53
C TYR A 33 -12.12 10.81 -1.33
N PHE A 34 -12.25 9.48 -1.51
CA PHE A 34 -12.63 8.58 -0.43
C PHE A 34 -11.62 8.62 0.73
N PHE A 35 -10.33 8.47 0.45
CA PHE A 35 -9.32 8.42 1.52
C PHE A 35 -9.14 9.78 2.21
N VAL A 36 -9.23 10.89 1.48
CA VAL A 36 -9.06 12.22 2.08
C VAL A 36 -10.33 12.69 2.78
N GLU A 37 -11.46 12.73 2.08
CA GLU A 37 -12.67 13.38 2.58
C GLU A 37 -13.49 12.48 3.52
N ILE A 38 -13.44 11.16 3.33
CA ILE A 38 -14.23 10.23 4.15
C ILE A 38 -13.40 9.64 5.29
N ILE A 39 -12.18 9.19 4.99
CA ILE A 39 -11.30 8.57 5.99
C ILE A 39 -10.48 9.63 6.76
N GLY A 40 -10.21 10.80 6.17
CA GLY A 40 -9.41 11.86 6.80
C GLY A 40 -7.90 11.70 6.61
N CYS A 41 -7.46 11.01 5.56
CA CYS A 41 -6.05 10.92 5.21
C CYS A 41 -5.54 12.24 4.60
N GLU A 42 -4.22 12.45 4.66
CA GLU A 42 -3.56 13.56 3.98
C GLU A 42 -2.85 13.07 2.71
N PRO A 43 -3.00 13.75 1.56
CA PRO A 43 -2.30 13.40 0.34
C PRO A 43 -0.80 13.65 0.49
N PHE A 44 0.03 12.67 0.10
CA PHE A 44 1.48 12.74 0.29
C PHE A 44 2.23 13.17 -0.98
N TYR A 45 2.08 12.43 -2.09
CA TYR A 45 2.62 12.81 -3.40
C TYR A 45 1.88 12.11 -4.54
N GLU A 46 1.87 12.74 -5.72
CA GLU A 46 1.38 12.14 -6.96
C GLU A 46 2.55 11.56 -7.75
N LEU A 47 2.46 10.26 -8.06
CA LEU A 47 3.21 9.68 -9.15
C LEU A 47 2.32 9.77 -10.39
N GLY A 48 2.82 10.39 -11.46
CA GLY A 48 2.11 10.43 -12.74
C GLY A 48 1.69 9.04 -13.22
N ALA A 49 0.86 8.99 -14.25
CA ALA A 49 0.29 7.73 -14.74
C ALA A 49 1.37 6.68 -15.05
N PHE A 50 1.26 5.53 -14.39
CA PHE A 50 2.02 4.34 -14.78
C PHE A 50 1.40 3.80 -16.07
N GLN A 51 2.15 3.84 -17.16
CA GLN A 51 1.73 3.35 -18.46
C GLN A 51 2.81 2.44 -19.04
N SER A 52 2.38 1.38 -19.70
CA SER A 52 3.24 0.45 -20.41
C SER A 52 2.51 -0.04 -21.65
N ASP A 53 3.22 -0.16 -22.76
CA ASP A 53 2.69 -0.77 -23.97
C ASP A 53 2.53 -2.29 -23.79
N GLY A 54 1.49 -2.88 -24.37
CA GLY A 54 1.27 -4.33 -24.36
C GLY A 54 0.51 -4.83 -23.15
N ASP A 55 0.88 -5.99 -22.61
CA ASP A 55 0.14 -6.73 -21.59
C ASP A 55 0.72 -6.59 -20.17
N TRP A 56 1.74 -5.73 -19.98
CA TRP A 56 2.45 -5.61 -18.70
C TRP A 56 1.52 -5.16 -17.58
N MET A 57 0.69 -4.14 -17.83
CA MET A 57 -0.26 -3.59 -16.86
C MET A 57 -1.27 -4.65 -16.42
N GLN A 58 -1.77 -5.46 -17.36
CA GLN A 58 -2.67 -6.57 -17.06
C GLN A 58 -1.96 -7.68 -16.27
N THR A 59 -0.75 -8.05 -16.67
CA THR A 59 0.00 -9.16 -16.05
C THR A 59 0.42 -8.87 -14.61
N HIS A 60 0.84 -7.63 -14.32
CA HIS A 60 1.46 -7.29 -13.04
C HIS A 60 0.50 -6.53 -12.11
N LEU A 61 -0.44 -5.75 -12.65
CA LEU A 61 -1.34 -4.90 -11.89
C LEU A 61 -2.82 -5.30 -12.03
N ASN A 62 -3.13 -6.26 -12.91
CA ASN A 62 -4.50 -6.74 -13.20
C ASN A 62 -5.47 -5.59 -13.54
N VAL A 63 -4.98 -4.60 -14.28
CA VAL A 63 -5.81 -3.52 -14.85
C VAL A 63 -6.06 -3.76 -16.33
N HIS A 64 -7.16 -3.21 -16.85
CA HIS A 64 -7.43 -3.21 -18.29
C HIS A 64 -6.33 -2.39 -19.00
N PRO A 65 -5.81 -2.84 -20.15
CA PRO A 65 -4.84 -2.09 -20.94
C PRO A 65 -5.38 -0.73 -21.42
#